data_AF-A0A2D1IL48-F1
#
_entry.id   AF-A0A2D1IL48-F1
#
_cell.length_a   1.000
_cell.length_b   1.000
_cell.length_c   1.000
_cell.angle_alpha   90.00
_cell.angle_beta   90.00
_cell.angle_gamma   90.00
#
_symmetry.space_group_name_H-M   'P 1'
#
loop_
_entity.id
_entity.type
_entity.pdbx_description
1 polymer ?
#
loop_
_entity_poly.entity_id
_entity_poly.type
_entity_poly.pdbx_seq_one_letter_code
_entity_poly.pdbx_strand_id
1 'polypeptide(L)'
;MDIKEEVEAIQEKPSTQYKAEKASTFFINFISLLKENLSFLVIIPTLMGGLFQLIKLASLDTSYIRFFSVSQVVADGLTVLFCIILVGLLISSFKFAISDYLPIHDEKYSYRTFIQFFIIAIFAFLGYQLILSENPFKFSSIVWAVSAKIGLSLLGYYVIAFFIKKHFSSLTNILIFIRAVLTLSILFFCIKFIISVNNIYSNFNNLENTVILTNKLQSSLKLKEKPTFIYFNKDYVFFKYIEDEKEKFIVIDGSELVLKFEK
;
A
#
# COMPACT_ATOMS: atom_id res chain seq x y z
N MET A 1 29.61 35.49 17.41
CA MET A 1 29.80 34.85 16.09
C MET A 1 28.93 35.65 15.14
N ASP A 2 29.57 36.35 14.22
CA ASP A 2 28.88 37.24 13.28
C ASP A 2 28.13 36.37 12.25
N ILE A 3 26.91 36.75 11.83
CA ILE A 3 26.09 35.94 10.90
C ILE A 3 26.88 35.65 9.60
N LYS A 4 27.83 36.50 9.26
CA LYS A 4 28.77 36.35 8.15
C LYS A 4 29.73 35.16 8.30
N GLU A 5 30.31 34.95 9.49
CA GLU A 5 31.20 33.81 9.75
C GLU A 5 30.45 32.47 9.71
N GLU A 6 29.20 32.45 10.17
CA GLU A 6 28.36 31.24 10.13
C GLU A 6 27.96 30.87 8.69
N VAL A 7 27.68 31.87 7.85
CA VAL A 7 27.36 31.66 6.43
C VAL A 7 28.59 31.23 5.62
N GLU A 8 29.77 31.78 5.89
CA GLU A 8 31.03 31.37 5.23
C GLU A 8 31.45 29.95 5.64
N ALA A 9 31.32 29.58 6.92
CA ALA A 9 31.60 28.22 7.40
C ALA A 9 30.66 27.14 6.82
N ILE A 10 29.42 27.50 6.44
CA ILE A 10 28.48 26.59 5.78
C ILE A 10 28.83 26.40 4.30
N GLN A 11 29.44 27.38 3.64
CA GLN A 11 29.83 27.29 2.23
C GLN A 11 31.10 26.48 1.98
N GLU A 12 31.99 26.33 2.98
CA GLU A 12 33.22 25.52 2.85
C GLU A 12 33.03 24.02 3.06
N LYS A 13 31.88 23.56 3.60
CA LYS A 13 31.62 22.12 3.75
C LYS A 13 31.53 21.46 2.36
N PRO A 14 32.33 20.42 2.06
CA PRO A 14 32.21 19.70 0.79
C PRO A 14 30.77 19.21 0.61
N SER A 15 30.21 19.38 -0.60
CA SER A 15 28.77 19.19 -0.89
C SER A 15 28.21 17.83 -0.49
N THR A 16 29.08 16.81 -0.40
CA THR A 16 28.79 15.47 0.14
C THR A 16 28.56 15.46 1.65
N GLN A 17 29.31 16.24 2.42
CA GLN A 17 29.22 16.31 3.88
C GLN A 17 27.97 17.08 4.33
N TYR A 18 27.60 18.14 3.61
CA TYR A 18 26.33 18.85 3.82
C TYR A 18 25.10 17.98 3.55
N LYS A 19 25.11 17.19 2.47
CA LYS A 19 24.01 16.25 2.17
C LYS A 19 23.87 15.15 3.23
N ALA A 20 24.98 14.61 3.74
CA ALA A 20 24.97 13.61 4.79
C ALA A 20 24.41 14.17 6.11
N GLU A 21 24.79 15.39 6.48
CA GLU A 21 24.30 16.08 7.67
C GLU A 21 22.80 16.35 7.58
N LYS A 22 22.30 16.83 6.43
CA LYS A 22 20.87 17.07 6.20
C LYS A 22 20.04 15.79 6.28
N ALA A 23 20.54 14.68 5.72
CA ALA A 23 19.89 13.37 5.81
C ALA A 23 19.86 12.83 7.25
N SER A 24 20.96 12.98 7.99
CA SER A 24 21.05 12.60 9.41
C SER A 24 20.05 13.39 10.26
N THR A 25 20.01 14.71 10.11
CA THR A 25 19.07 15.58 10.85
C THR A 25 17.62 15.27 10.51
N PHE A 26 17.30 15.00 9.24
CA PHE A 26 15.97 14.55 8.85
C PHE A 26 15.58 13.23 9.54
N PHE A 27 16.49 12.26 9.59
CA PHE A 27 16.24 10.97 10.23
C PHE A 27 16.02 11.11 11.73
N ILE A 28 16.85 11.90 12.41
CA ILE A 28 16.71 12.18 13.85
C ILE A 28 15.37 12.86 14.14
N ASN A 29 14.99 13.86 13.36
CA ASN A 29 13.70 14.56 13.51
C ASN A 29 12.52 13.62 13.25
N PHE A 30 12.62 12.77 12.23
CA PHE A 30 11.59 11.76 11.93
C PHE A 30 11.42 10.76 13.08
N ILE A 31 12.52 10.26 13.66
CA ILE A 31 12.48 9.37 14.82
C ILE A 31 11.91 10.09 16.05
N SER A 32 12.24 11.36 16.26
CA SER A 32 11.66 12.16 17.35
C SER A 32 10.14 12.28 17.20
N LEU A 33 9.67 12.64 15.99
CA LEU A 33 8.24 12.72 15.68
C LEU A 33 7.52 11.38 15.88
N LEU A 34 8.13 10.27 15.49
CA LEU A 34 7.55 8.94 15.73
C LEU A 34 7.47 8.61 17.22
N LYS A 35 8.51 8.93 18.00
CA LYS A 35 8.52 8.70 19.45
C LYS A 35 7.50 9.55 20.18
N GLU A 36 7.41 10.84 19.82
CA GLU A 36 6.45 11.79 20.40
C GLU A 36 4.99 11.43 20.07
N ASN A 37 4.77 10.75 18.94
CA ASN A 37 3.42 10.40 18.46
C ASN A 37 3.15 8.89 18.42
N LEU A 38 3.94 8.08 19.14
CA LEU A 38 3.83 6.61 19.12
C LEU A 38 2.41 6.15 19.47
N SER A 39 1.78 6.78 20.47
CA SER A 39 0.41 6.46 20.87
C SER A 39 -0.57 6.65 19.72
N PHE A 40 -0.46 7.75 18.97
CA PHE A 40 -1.33 7.97 17.79
C PHE A 40 -1.05 6.97 16.68
N LEU A 41 0.22 6.61 16.47
CA LEU A 41 0.63 5.64 15.47
C LEU A 41 0.07 4.23 15.73
N VAL A 42 -0.19 3.89 16.99
CA VAL A 42 -0.84 2.61 17.36
C VAL A 42 -2.36 2.77 17.40
N ILE A 43 -2.88 3.82 18.02
CA ILE A 43 -4.32 4.01 18.24
C ILE A 43 -5.07 4.20 16.91
N ILE A 44 -4.57 5.05 16.01
CA ILE A 44 -5.29 5.40 14.78
C ILE A 44 -5.49 4.15 13.89
N PRO A 45 -4.46 3.35 13.58
CA PRO A 45 -4.66 2.16 12.76
C PRO A 45 -5.57 1.13 13.45
N THR A 46 -5.43 0.92 14.76
CA THR A 46 -6.32 0.03 15.52
C THR A 46 -7.78 0.48 15.46
N LEU A 47 -8.05 1.77 15.64
CA LEU A 47 -9.41 2.32 15.48
C LEU A 47 -9.94 2.15 14.06
N MET A 48 -9.09 2.36 13.05
CA MET A 48 -9.46 2.13 11.65
C MET A 48 -9.75 0.66 11.35
N GLY A 49 -8.96 -0.27 11.87
CA GLY A 49 -9.21 -1.71 11.75
C GLY A 49 -10.54 -2.10 12.40
N GLY A 50 -10.82 -1.58 13.58
CA GLY A 50 -12.09 -1.80 14.28
C GLY A 50 -13.28 -1.21 13.53
N LEU A 51 -13.14 0.01 13.01
CA LEU A 51 -14.19 0.65 12.21
C LEU A 51 -14.45 -0.14 10.92
N PHE A 52 -13.40 -0.64 10.27
CA PHE A 52 -13.54 -1.49 9.08
C PHE A 52 -14.30 -2.78 9.39
N GLN A 53 -13.96 -3.46 10.50
CA GLN A 53 -14.69 -4.64 10.97
C GLN A 53 -16.17 -4.34 11.27
N LEU A 54 -16.44 -3.21 11.93
CA LEU A 54 -17.80 -2.77 12.26
C LEU A 54 -18.62 -2.52 10.99
N ILE A 55 -18.07 -1.77 10.03
CA ILE A 55 -18.74 -1.49 8.74
C ILE A 55 -19.02 -2.82 8.00
N LYS A 56 -18.06 -3.75 8.02
CA LYS A 56 -18.22 -5.05 7.35
C LYS A 56 -19.36 -5.87 7.98
N LEU A 57 -19.44 -5.95 9.30
CA LEU A 57 -20.53 -6.65 10.00
C LEU A 57 -21.88 -5.95 9.80
N ALA A 58 -21.92 -4.62 9.94
CA ALA A 58 -23.14 -3.83 9.75
C ALA A 58 -23.69 -3.89 8.32
N SER A 59 -22.82 -4.10 7.32
CA SER A 59 -23.22 -4.30 5.92
C SER A 59 -23.96 -5.62 5.67
N LEU A 60 -23.82 -6.59 6.57
CA LEU A 60 -24.56 -7.85 6.52
C LEU A 60 -25.92 -7.70 7.21
N ASP A 61 -25.90 -7.29 8.48
CA ASP A 61 -27.06 -6.87 9.26
C ASP A 61 -26.56 -6.17 10.53
N THR A 62 -27.32 -5.20 11.04
CA THR A 62 -26.95 -4.47 12.27
C THR A 62 -26.84 -5.37 13.50
N SER A 63 -27.60 -6.46 13.57
CA SER A 63 -27.53 -7.44 14.66
C SER A 63 -26.19 -8.19 14.70
N TYR A 64 -25.44 -8.24 13.59
CA TYR A 64 -24.16 -8.93 13.52
C TYR A 64 -22.99 -8.15 14.10
N ILE A 65 -23.18 -6.87 14.47
CA ILE A 65 -22.18 -6.10 15.22
C ILE A 65 -21.79 -6.80 16.53
N ARG A 66 -22.69 -7.60 17.13
CA ARG A 66 -22.39 -8.39 18.34
C ARG A 66 -21.29 -9.44 18.17
N PHE A 67 -20.98 -9.81 16.92
CA PHE A 67 -19.92 -10.77 16.59
C PHE A 67 -18.58 -10.07 16.31
N PHE A 68 -18.43 -8.83 16.76
CA PHE A 68 -17.18 -8.07 16.68
C PHE A 68 -16.06 -8.75 17.48
N SER A 69 -14.92 -9.00 16.82
CA SER A 69 -13.76 -9.66 17.46
C SER A 69 -12.68 -8.64 17.81
N VAL A 70 -12.61 -8.26 19.10
CA VAL A 70 -11.60 -7.33 19.62
C VAL A 70 -10.17 -7.81 19.34
N SER A 71 -9.93 -9.13 19.38
CA SER A 71 -8.62 -9.70 19.09
C SER A 71 -8.14 -9.40 17.66
N GLN A 72 -9.07 -9.39 16.70
CA GLN A 72 -8.75 -9.16 15.30
C GLN A 72 -8.50 -7.68 14.99
N VAL A 73 -9.12 -6.77 15.74
CA VAL A 73 -8.92 -5.31 15.59
C VAL A 73 -7.44 -4.93 15.60
N VAL A 74 -6.64 -5.60 16.43
CA VAL A 74 -5.19 -5.35 16.50
C VAL A 74 -4.49 -5.79 15.21
N ALA A 75 -4.80 -6.99 14.70
CA ALA A 75 -4.22 -7.51 13.46
C ALA A 75 -4.65 -6.69 12.23
N ASP A 76 -5.93 -6.33 12.15
CA ASP A 76 -6.47 -5.46 11.10
C ASP A 76 -5.85 -4.06 11.19
N GLY A 77 -5.67 -3.53 12.40
CA GLY A 77 -4.99 -2.26 12.63
C GLY A 77 -3.51 -2.26 12.21
N LEU A 78 -2.77 -3.33 12.50
CA LEU A 78 -1.40 -3.50 12.02
C LEU A 78 -1.33 -3.58 10.49
N THR A 79 -2.32 -4.20 9.86
CA THR A 79 -2.44 -4.22 8.39
C THR A 79 -2.66 -2.81 7.84
N VAL A 80 -3.55 -2.03 8.45
CA VAL A 80 -3.78 -0.62 8.07
C VAL A 80 -2.50 0.20 8.25
N LEU A 81 -1.80 0.03 9.38
CA LEU A 81 -0.52 0.70 9.63
C LEU A 81 0.52 0.35 8.57
N PHE A 82 0.65 -0.93 8.22
CA PHE A 82 1.53 -1.39 7.15
C PHE A 82 1.20 -0.73 5.80
N CYS A 83 -0.08 -0.66 5.44
CA CYS A 83 -0.53 0.06 4.24
C CYS A 83 -0.19 1.56 4.28
N ILE A 84 -0.39 2.23 5.42
CA ILE A 84 -0.04 3.65 5.59
C ILE A 84 1.47 3.86 5.42
N ILE A 85 2.30 3.03 6.05
CA ILE A 85 3.77 3.10 5.91
C ILE A 85 4.17 2.89 4.45
N LEU A 86 3.60 1.89 3.78
CA LEU A 86 3.92 1.59 2.38
C LEU A 86 3.54 2.76 1.46
N VAL A 87 2.35 3.34 1.61
CA VAL A 87 1.92 4.52 0.86
C VAL A 87 2.80 5.74 1.19
N GLY A 88 3.15 5.94 2.47
CA GLY A 88 4.05 7.01 2.90
C GLY A 88 5.44 6.89 2.28
N LEU A 89 6.00 5.68 2.24
CA LEU A 89 7.28 5.40 1.58
C LEU A 89 7.20 5.67 0.07
N LEU A 90 6.10 5.30 -0.59
CA LEU A 90 5.89 5.59 -2.02
C LEU A 90 5.84 7.11 -2.27
N ILE A 91 5.07 7.86 -1.48
CA ILE A 91 4.96 9.32 -1.59
C ILE A 91 6.31 9.98 -1.30
N SER A 92 7.03 9.53 -0.27
CA SER A 92 8.35 10.08 0.09
C SER A 92 9.39 9.81 -1.00
N SER A 93 9.43 8.58 -1.52
CA SER A 93 10.34 8.21 -2.62
C SER A 93 10.05 9.05 -3.86
N PHE A 94 8.77 9.30 -4.15
CA PHE A 94 8.34 10.14 -5.25
C PHE A 94 8.70 11.62 -5.03
N LYS A 95 8.46 12.16 -3.83
CA LYS A 95 8.84 13.53 -3.46
C LYS A 95 10.35 13.72 -3.55
N PHE A 96 11.14 12.75 -3.08
CA PHE A 96 12.60 12.76 -3.20
C PHE A 96 13.05 12.71 -4.66
N ALA A 97 12.46 11.83 -5.48
CA ALA A 97 12.74 11.76 -6.91
C ALA A 97 12.42 13.08 -7.63
N ILE A 98 11.34 13.77 -7.25
CA ILE A 98 10.99 15.06 -7.84
C ILE A 98 11.87 16.20 -7.30
N SER A 99 12.09 16.26 -5.98
CA SER A 99 12.78 17.37 -5.32
C SER A 99 14.27 17.39 -5.61
N ASP A 100 14.92 16.23 -5.49
CA ASP A 100 16.37 16.17 -5.42
C ASP A 100 17.00 15.76 -6.77
N TYR A 101 16.22 15.06 -7.60
CA TYR A 101 16.67 14.64 -8.93
C TYR A 101 16.11 15.46 -10.08
N LEU A 102 15.06 16.28 -9.93
CA LEU A 102 14.81 17.36 -10.89
C LEU A 102 15.48 18.64 -10.41
N PRO A 103 16.75 18.92 -10.77
CA PRO A 103 17.26 20.27 -10.69
C PRO A 103 16.49 21.12 -11.70
N ILE A 104 15.43 21.76 -11.21
CA ILE A 104 14.77 22.86 -11.90
C ILE A 104 15.77 24.02 -12.05
N HIS A 105 16.81 24.08 -11.23
CA HIS A 105 17.90 25.07 -11.32
C HIS A 105 19.12 24.58 -12.14
N ASP A 106 19.36 25.28 -13.25
CA ASP A 106 20.57 25.55 -14.07
C ASP A 106 21.73 24.55 -14.29
N GLU A 107 21.81 23.39 -13.65
CA GLU A 107 22.92 22.49 -13.93
C GLU A 107 22.75 21.70 -15.24
N LYS A 108 23.82 21.64 -16.03
CA LYS A 108 23.93 20.83 -17.25
C LYS A 108 23.83 19.35 -16.89
N TYR A 109 22.66 18.77 -17.10
CA TYR A 109 22.44 17.33 -16.98
C TYR A 109 23.44 16.54 -17.85
N SER A 110 24.23 15.67 -17.23
CA SER A 110 25.18 14.79 -17.93
C SER A 110 24.45 13.61 -18.56
N TYR A 111 24.84 13.25 -19.79
CA TYR A 111 24.37 12.05 -20.50
C TYR A 111 24.57 10.76 -19.69
N ARG A 112 25.57 10.74 -18.79
CA ARG A 112 25.83 9.64 -17.86
C ARG A 112 24.66 9.40 -16.90
N THR A 113 24.06 10.47 -16.36
CA THR A 113 22.92 10.38 -15.44
C THR A 113 21.68 9.82 -16.16
N PHE A 114 21.46 10.23 -17.41
CA PHE A 114 20.39 9.70 -18.25
C PHE A 114 20.52 8.19 -18.49
N ILE A 115 21.73 7.73 -18.85
CA ILE A 115 22.01 6.30 -19.06
C ILE A 115 21.76 5.49 -17.78
N GLN A 116 22.21 5.99 -16.63
CA GLN A 116 22.00 5.31 -15.34
C GLN A 116 20.51 5.11 -15.03
N PHE A 117 19.70 6.14 -15.23
CA PHE A 117 18.25 6.05 -15.06
C PHE A 117 17.61 5.07 -16.06
N PHE A 118 18.02 5.10 -17.33
CA PHE A 118 17.51 4.18 -18.35
C PHE A 118 17.81 2.72 -18.02
N ILE A 119 19.03 2.42 -17.54
CA ILE A 119 19.42 1.08 -17.10
C ILE A 119 18.55 0.63 -15.92
N ILE A 120 18.37 1.48 -14.89
CA ILE A 120 17.53 1.17 -13.72
C ILE A 120 16.09 0.83 -14.16
N ALA A 121 15.54 1.57 -15.12
CA ALA A 121 14.19 1.31 -15.59
C ALA A 121 14.05 0.03 -16.42
N ILE A 122 15.06 -0.33 -17.22
CA ILE A 122 15.08 -1.63 -17.91
C ILE A 122 15.07 -2.77 -16.87
N PHE A 123 15.90 -2.67 -15.82
CA PHE A 123 15.90 -3.68 -14.76
C PHE A 123 14.56 -3.72 -14.00
N ALA A 124 13.95 -2.57 -13.73
CA ALA A 124 12.62 -2.50 -13.11
C ALA A 124 11.53 -3.13 -14.00
N PHE A 125 11.60 -2.91 -15.32
CA PHE A 125 10.68 -3.50 -16.29
C PHE A 125 10.87 -5.02 -16.44
N LEU A 126 12.12 -5.49 -16.50
CA LEU A 126 12.42 -6.93 -16.55
C LEU A 126 11.98 -7.64 -15.26
N GLY A 127 12.18 -7.00 -14.10
CA GLY A 127 11.64 -7.48 -12.82
C GLY A 127 10.11 -7.55 -12.81
N TYR A 128 9.44 -6.54 -13.38
CA TYR A 128 7.97 -6.55 -13.55
C TYR A 128 7.48 -7.74 -14.38
N GLN A 129 8.14 -8.04 -15.50
CA GLN A 129 7.76 -9.13 -16.40
C GLN A 129 7.95 -10.51 -15.75
N LEU A 130 9.07 -10.71 -15.03
CA LEU A 130 9.32 -11.94 -14.29
C LEU A 130 8.23 -12.20 -13.23
N ILE A 131 7.76 -11.15 -12.57
CA ILE A 131 6.81 -11.27 -11.45
C ILE A 131 5.37 -11.51 -11.92
N LEU A 132 4.96 -10.91 -13.03
CA LEU A 132 3.67 -11.22 -13.65
C LEU A 132 3.57 -12.70 -14.09
N SER A 133 4.70 -13.32 -14.42
CA SER A 133 4.74 -14.72 -14.86
C SER A 133 4.49 -15.71 -13.71
N GLU A 134 4.80 -15.35 -12.46
CA GLU A 134 4.77 -16.30 -11.35
C GLU A 134 3.45 -16.40 -10.58
N ASN A 135 2.57 -15.39 -10.63
CA ASN A 135 1.14 -15.40 -10.23
C ASN A 135 0.68 -13.95 -9.94
N PRO A 136 -0.28 -13.38 -10.69
CA PRO A 136 -0.68 -11.97 -10.56
C PRO A 136 -1.45 -11.65 -9.26
N PHE A 137 -1.92 -12.66 -8.53
CA PHE A 137 -2.77 -12.48 -7.35
C PHE A 137 -2.03 -12.58 -6.00
N LYS A 138 -0.73 -12.88 -5.99
CA LYS A 138 0.04 -12.84 -4.75
C LYS A 138 0.28 -11.38 -4.35
N PHE A 139 0.13 -11.09 -3.06
CA PHE A 139 0.36 -9.76 -2.51
C PHE A 139 1.77 -9.22 -2.85
N SER A 140 2.78 -10.09 -2.78
CA SER A 140 4.14 -9.77 -3.22
C SER A 140 4.20 -9.33 -4.68
N SER A 141 3.54 -10.06 -5.58
CA SER A 141 3.50 -9.74 -7.00
C SER A 141 2.87 -8.38 -7.27
N ILE A 142 1.82 -8.02 -6.53
CA ILE A 142 1.18 -6.70 -6.62
C ILE A 142 2.13 -5.60 -6.16
N VAL A 143 2.76 -5.73 -4.99
CA VAL A 143 3.69 -4.72 -4.45
C VAL A 143 4.85 -4.48 -5.42
N TRP A 144 5.43 -5.54 -5.97
CA TRP A 144 6.52 -5.41 -6.95
C TRP A 144 6.06 -4.85 -8.29
N ALA A 145 4.93 -5.32 -8.82
CA ALA A 145 4.38 -4.84 -10.07
C ALA A 145 4.11 -3.32 -10.02
N VAL A 146 3.63 -2.86 -8.87
CA VAL A 146 3.39 -1.46 -8.56
C VAL A 146 4.69 -0.67 -8.50
N SER A 147 5.66 -1.17 -7.73
CA SER A 147 6.96 -0.50 -7.54
C SER A 147 7.65 -0.27 -8.89
N ALA A 148 7.58 -1.27 -9.78
CA ALA A 148 8.12 -1.16 -11.12
C ALA A 148 7.36 -0.14 -11.99
N LYS A 149 6.03 -0.11 -11.96
CA LYS A 149 5.23 0.89 -12.70
C LYS A 149 5.54 2.33 -12.26
N ILE A 150 5.68 2.55 -10.95
CA ILE A 150 6.06 3.87 -10.40
C ILE A 150 7.48 4.24 -10.84
N GLY A 151 8.42 3.30 -10.79
CA GLY A 151 9.78 3.51 -11.29
C GLY A 151 9.81 3.88 -12.78
N LEU A 152 9.01 3.19 -13.60
CA LEU A 152 8.93 3.46 -15.03
C LEU A 152 8.29 4.81 -15.34
N SER A 153 7.25 5.22 -14.60
CA SER A 153 6.58 6.51 -14.80
C SER A 153 7.49 7.69 -14.40
N LEU A 154 8.22 7.54 -13.30
CA LEU A 154 9.27 8.48 -12.88
C LEU A 154 10.36 8.62 -13.94
N LEU A 155 10.80 7.51 -14.52
CA LEU A 155 11.75 7.54 -15.63
C LEU A 155 11.20 8.32 -16.82
N GLY A 156 10.00 7.96 -17.29
CA GLY A 156 9.39 8.60 -18.46
C GLY A 156 9.27 10.11 -18.26
N TYR A 157 8.87 10.54 -17.06
CA TYR A 157 8.85 11.94 -16.68
C TYR A 157 10.23 12.59 -16.76
N TYR A 158 11.26 11.95 -16.22
CA TYR A 158 12.63 12.47 -16.23
C TYR A 158 13.17 12.64 -17.65
N VAL A 159 12.94 11.65 -18.52
CA VAL A 159 13.32 11.70 -19.94
C VAL A 159 12.64 12.90 -20.61
N ILE A 160 11.32 13.04 -20.46
CA ILE A 160 10.54 14.14 -21.05
C ILE A 160 11.02 15.49 -20.52
N ALA A 161 11.22 15.62 -19.21
CA ALA A 161 11.68 16.84 -18.56
C ALA A 161 13.08 17.26 -19.04
N PHE A 162 14.01 16.31 -19.19
CA PHE A 162 15.34 16.54 -19.73
C PHE A 162 15.27 17.09 -21.17
N PHE A 163 14.49 16.45 -22.05
CA PHE A 163 14.34 16.90 -23.43
C PHE A 163 13.69 18.29 -23.55
N ILE A 164 12.62 18.52 -22.79
CA ILE A 164 11.91 19.81 -22.77
C ILE A 164 12.84 20.92 -22.25
N LYS A 165 13.51 20.73 -21.11
CA LYS A 165 14.35 21.78 -20.52
C LYS A 165 15.56 22.10 -21.40
N LYS A 166 16.14 21.09 -22.06
CA LYS A 166 17.30 21.27 -22.94
C LYS A 166 16.97 22.07 -24.20
N HIS A 167 15.79 21.91 -24.76
CA HIS A 167 15.45 22.47 -26.08
C HIS A 167 14.38 23.57 -26.04
N PHE A 168 13.57 23.68 -24.99
CA PHE A 168 12.38 24.54 -24.95
C PHE A 168 12.12 25.13 -23.56
N SER A 169 12.82 26.23 -23.23
CA SER A 169 12.65 26.94 -21.94
C SER A 169 11.23 27.50 -21.70
N SER A 170 10.45 27.70 -22.77
CA SER A 170 9.07 28.23 -22.72
C SER A 170 8.02 27.23 -22.22
N LEU A 171 8.33 25.93 -22.16
CA LEU A 171 7.35 24.87 -21.84
C LEU A 171 7.29 24.50 -20.34
N THR A 172 7.71 25.40 -19.44
CA THR A 172 7.64 25.19 -17.98
C THR A 172 6.23 24.89 -17.49
N ASN A 173 5.20 25.49 -18.10
CA ASN A 173 3.79 25.21 -17.81
C ASN A 173 3.41 23.75 -18.11
N ILE A 174 4.02 23.12 -19.13
CA ILE A 174 3.79 21.71 -19.46
C ILE A 174 4.38 20.80 -18.37
N LEU A 175 5.54 21.15 -17.80
CA LEU A 175 6.13 20.37 -16.71
C LEU A 175 5.28 20.41 -15.43
N ILE A 176 4.66 21.56 -15.14
CA ILE A 176 3.71 21.70 -14.02
C ILE A 176 2.47 20.82 -14.27
N PHE A 177 1.94 20.82 -15.50
CA PHE A 177 0.82 19.95 -15.88
C PHE A 177 1.17 18.47 -15.74
N ILE A 178 2.33 18.03 -16.23
CA ILE A 178 2.76 16.63 -16.10
C ILE A 178 2.93 16.25 -14.61
N ARG A 179 3.48 17.13 -13.77
CA ARG A 179 3.58 16.91 -12.32
C ARG A 179 2.19 16.72 -11.69
N ALA A 180 1.20 17.51 -12.08
CA ALA A 180 -0.17 17.36 -11.61
C ALA A 180 -0.77 16.00 -12.04
N VAL A 181 -0.58 15.61 -13.31
CA VAL A 181 -1.04 14.31 -13.84
C VAL A 181 -0.39 13.14 -13.11
N LEU A 182 0.91 13.20 -12.82
CA LEU A 182 1.60 12.16 -12.04
C LEU A 182 1.07 12.08 -10.61
N THR A 183 0.81 13.22 -9.98
CA THR A 183 0.23 13.28 -8.63
C THR A 183 -1.16 12.64 -8.59
N LEU A 184 -2.02 12.95 -9.57
CA LEU A 184 -3.34 12.32 -9.72
C LEU A 184 -3.23 10.81 -10.00
N SER A 185 -2.24 10.40 -10.79
CA SER A 185 -2.00 8.97 -11.09
C SER A 185 -1.62 8.19 -9.83
N ILE A 186 -0.83 8.77 -8.93
CA ILE A 186 -0.49 8.17 -7.63
C ILE A 186 -1.71 8.07 -6.73
N LEU A 187 -2.54 9.11 -6.67
CA LEU A 187 -3.77 9.07 -5.88
C LEU A 187 -4.72 7.96 -6.38
N PHE A 188 -4.94 7.90 -7.69
CA PHE A 188 -5.72 6.84 -8.32
C PHE A 188 -5.14 5.45 -8.01
N PHE A 189 -3.81 5.33 -8.02
CA PHE A 189 -3.12 4.11 -7.67
C PHE A 189 -3.36 3.71 -6.20
N CYS A 190 -3.21 4.63 -5.24
CA CYS A 190 -3.47 4.35 -3.82
C CYS A 190 -4.88 3.81 -3.60
N ILE A 191 -5.88 4.39 -4.29
CA ILE A 191 -7.26 3.91 -4.25
C ILE A 191 -7.36 2.47 -4.79
N LYS A 192 -6.76 2.17 -5.94
CA LYS A 192 -6.74 0.81 -6.51
C LYS A 192 -6.01 -0.19 -5.62
N PHE A 193 -4.93 0.21 -4.97
CA PHE A 193 -4.20 -0.62 -4.02
C PHE A 193 -5.08 -0.99 -2.83
N ILE A 194 -5.77 -0.03 -2.23
CA ILE A 194 -6.70 -0.27 -1.11
C ILE A 194 -7.81 -1.26 -1.54
N ILE A 195 -8.39 -1.06 -2.73
CA ILE A 195 -9.40 -1.99 -3.28
C ILE A 195 -8.81 -3.39 -3.47
N SER A 196 -7.58 -3.50 -3.97
CA SER A 196 -6.92 -4.79 -4.16
C SER A 196 -6.64 -5.50 -2.84
N VAL A 197 -6.18 -4.78 -1.81
CA VAL A 197 -5.98 -5.33 -0.47
C VAL A 197 -7.32 -5.86 0.07
N ASN A 198 -8.40 -5.08 -0.04
CA ASN A 198 -9.73 -5.52 0.36
C ASN A 198 -10.20 -6.79 -0.39
N ASN A 199 -9.90 -6.91 -1.69
CA ASN A 199 -10.24 -8.10 -2.46
C ASN A 199 -9.44 -9.34 -2.03
N ILE A 200 -8.16 -9.17 -1.68
CA ILE A 200 -7.33 -10.28 -1.16
C ILE A 200 -7.85 -10.70 0.22
N TYR A 201 -8.14 -9.75 1.09
CA TYR A 201 -8.65 -10.00 2.44
C TYR A 201 -10.05 -10.64 2.45
N SER A 202 -10.83 -10.48 1.37
CA SER A 202 -12.17 -11.06 1.27
C SER A 202 -12.22 -12.38 0.50
N ASN A 203 -11.14 -12.79 -0.17
CA ASN A 203 -11.12 -14.01 -0.98
C ASN A 203 -10.60 -15.22 -0.19
N PHE A 204 -11.50 -15.89 0.53
CA PHE A 204 -11.20 -17.10 1.31
C PHE A 204 -11.37 -18.40 0.51
N ASN A 205 -11.71 -18.33 -0.79
CA ASN A 205 -12.00 -19.50 -1.61
C ASN A 205 -10.79 -20.44 -1.80
N ASN A 206 -9.58 -19.97 -1.48
CA ASN A 206 -8.36 -20.76 -1.57
C ASN A 206 -8.09 -21.63 -0.32
N LEU A 207 -8.92 -21.54 0.72
CA LEU A 207 -8.75 -22.34 1.94
C LEU A 207 -9.56 -23.64 1.84
N GLU A 208 -8.88 -24.78 1.72
CA GLU A 208 -9.53 -26.11 1.64
C GLU A 208 -10.52 -26.36 2.80
N ASN A 209 -10.18 -25.88 4.00
CA ASN A 209 -11.06 -26.01 5.17
C ASN A 209 -12.41 -25.34 4.96
N THR A 210 -12.48 -24.26 4.17
CA THR A 210 -13.76 -23.61 3.84
C THR A 210 -14.60 -24.52 2.95
N VAL A 211 -14.00 -25.26 2.01
CA VAL A 211 -14.70 -26.23 1.16
C VAL A 211 -15.25 -27.37 2.00
N ILE A 212 -14.45 -27.94 2.89
CA ILE A 212 -14.85 -29.02 3.80
C ILE A 212 -16.03 -28.57 4.67
N LEU A 213 -15.91 -27.39 5.28
CA LEU A 213 -16.93 -26.84 6.16
C LEU A 213 -18.23 -26.50 5.42
N THR A 214 -18.11 -25.98 4.19
CA THR A 214 -19.26 -25.71 3.31
C THR A 214 -20.03 -26.99 2.97
N ASN A 215 -19.32 -28.09 2.65
CA ASN A 215 -19.95 -29.38 2.38
C ASN A 215 -20.62 -29.99 3.64
N LYS A 216 -19.99 -29.83 4.82
CA LYS A 216 -20.55 -30.25 6.11
C LYS A 216 -21.85 -29.48 6.42
N LEU A 217 -21.87 -28.17 6.19
CA LEU A 217 -23.06 -27.34 6.38
C LEU A 217 -24.17 -27.65 5.37
N GLN A 218 -23.83 -27.86 4.10
CA GLN A 218 -24.81 -28.21 3.08
C GLN A 218 -25.55 -29.51 3.44
N SER A 219 -24.81 -30.52 3.87
CA SER A 219 -25.38 -31.82 4.24
C SER A 219 -26.18 -31.77 5.55
N SER A 220 -25.70 -31.05 6.58
CA SER A 220 -26.41 -30.95 7.86
C SER A 220 -27.73 -30.20 7.77
N LEU A 221 -27.78 -29.14 6.95
CA LEU A 221 -28.97 -28.30 6.75
C LEU A 221 -29.84 -28.78 5.57
N LYS A 222 -29.44 -29.84 4.86
CA LYS A 222 -30.14 -30.37 3.66
C LYS A 222 -30.38 -29.29 2.59
N LEU A 223 -29.41 -28.42 2.40
CA LEU A 223 -29.52 -27.31 1.46
C LEU A 223 -29.39 -27.79 0.00
N LYS A 224 -30.27 -27.28 -0.86
CA LYS A 224 -30.19 -27.55 -2.31
C LYS A 224 -28.90 -27.01 -2.92
N GLU A 225 -28.49 -25.82 -2.48
CA GLU A 225 -27.29 -25.13 -2.96
C GLU A 225 -26.23 -25.04 -1.87
N LYS A 226 -24.96 -24.88 -2.29
CA LYS A 226 -23.85 -24.72 -1.35
C LYS A 226 -23.93 -23.35 -0.66
N PRO A 227 -23.80 -23.30 0.67
CA PRO A 227 -23.71 -22.02 1.36
C PRO A 227 -22.45 -21.26 0.92
N THR A 228 -22.59 -19.95 0.72
CA THR A 228 -21.51 -19.06 0.28
C THR A 228 -20.81 -18.47 1.50
N PHE A 229 -19.49 -18.59 1.57
CA PHE A 229 -18.70 -17.92 2.59
C PHE A 229 -18.71 -16.41 2.38
N ILE A 230 -19.02 -15.63 3.43
CA ILE A 230 -19.16 -14.16 3.31
C ILE A 230 -18.15 -13.39 4.15
N TYR A 231 -17.92 -13.85 5.38
CA TYR A 231 -17.08 -13.14 6.33
C TYR A 231 -16.52 -14.11 7.37
N PHE A 232 -15.32 -13.82 7.83
CA PHE A 232 -14.68 -14.54 8.91
C PHE A 232 -13.93 -13.55 9.79
N ASN A 233 -14.03 -13.81 11.09
CA ASN A 233 -13.10 -13.29 12.05
C ASN A 233 -12.59 -14.41 12.94
N LYS A 234 -11.60 -14.10 13.79
CA LYS A 234 -11.00 -15.07 14.71
C LYS A 234 -12.02 -15.97 15.42
N ASP A 235 -13.16 -15.40 15.82
CA ASP A 235 -14.13 -16.04 16.70
C ASP A 235 -15.34 -16.62 15.94
N TYR A 236 -15.62 -16.14 14.72
CA TYR A 236 -16.86 -16.45 14.00
C TYR A 236 -16.66 -16.57 12.48
N VAL A 237 -17.42 -17.49 11.87
CA VAL A 237 -17.53 -17.65 10.41
C VAL A 237 -18.97 -17.43 9.97
N PHE A 238 -19.15 -16.69 8.89
CA PHE A 238 -20.45 -16.32 8.35
C PHE A 238 -20.64 -16.95 6.97
N PHE A 239 -21.71 -17.70 6.84
CA PHE A 239 -22.18 -18.23 5.56
C PHE A 239 -23.54 -17.65 5.22
N LYS A 240 -23.75 -17.38 3.93
CA LYS A 240 -25.03 -17.01 3.34
C LYS A 240 -25.59 -18.21 2.60
N TYR A 241 -26.87 -18.48 2.76
CA TYR A 241 -27.58 -19.52 2.00
C TYR A 241 -28.99 -19.05 1.64
N ILE A 242 -29.60 -19.73 0.68
CA ILE A 242 -30.95 -19.44 0.21
C ILE A 242 -31.87 -20.56 0.68
N GLU A 243 -32.95 -20.19 1.36
CA GLU A 243 -34.00 -21.12 1.80
C GLU A 243 -35.35 -20.44 1.57
N ASP A 244 -36.24 -21.09 0.82
CA ASP A 244 -37.55 -20.55 0.42
C ASP A 244 -37.44 -19.16 -0.26
N GLU A 245 -36.51 -19.03 -1.21
CA GLU A 245 -36.20 -17.78 -1.94
C GLU A 245 -35.76 -16.60 -1.06
N LYS A 246 -35.50 -16.84 0.23
CA LYS A 246 -35.01 -15.84 1.17
C LYS A 246 -33.56 -16.07 1.51
N GLU A 247 -32.81 -14.98 1.53
CA GLU A 247 -31.43 -15.00 2.01
C GLU A 247 -31.40 -15.15 3.52
N LYS A 248 -30.65 -16.15 4.00
CA LYS A 248 -30.39 -16.39 5.41
C LYS A 248 -28.90 -16.47 5.66
N PHE A 249 -28.50 -16.17 6.88
CA PHE A 249 -27.12 -16.31 7.31
C PHE A 249 -27.04 -17.31 8.46
N ILE A 250 -25.97 -18.11 8.44
CA ILE A 250 -25.59 -18.95 9.56
C ILE A 250 -24.23 -18.47 10.07
N VAL A 251 -24.14 -18.32 11.39
CA VAL A 251 -22.93 -17.96 12.11
C VAL A 251 -22.47 -19.20 12.86
N ILE A 252 -21.23 -19.60 12.65
CA ILE A 252 -20.60 -20.72 13.34
C ILE A 252 -19.34 -20.24 14.07
N ASP A 253 -18.88 -21.02 15.03
CA ASP A 253 -17.64 -20.77 15.77
C ASP A 253 -16.43 -20.85 14.82
N GLY A 254 -15.53 -19.85 14.89
CA GLY A 254 -14.31 -19.78 14.09
C GLY A 254 -13.39 -20.98 14.25
N SER A 255 -13.44 -21.67 15.39
CA SER A 255 -12.64 -22.87 15.65
C SER A 255 -13.00 -24.07 14.76
N GLU A 256 -14.20 -24.10 14.16
CA GLU A 256 -14.60 -25.15 13.21
C GLU A 256 -13.83 -25.07 11.88
N LEU A 257 -13.18 -23.94 11.57
CA LEU A 257 -12.28 -23.83 10.41
C LEU A 257 -10.92 -24.49 10.64
N VAL A 258 -10.57 -24.85 11.87
CA VAL A 258 -9.29 -25.51 12.19
C VAL A 258 -9.53 -27.01 12.22
N LEU A 259 -8.97 -27.74 11.23
CA LEU A 259 -9.00 -29.20 11.25
C LEU A 259 -8.26 -29.72 12.48
N LYS A 260 -9.00 -30.32 13.41
CA LYS A 260 -8.43 -31.07 14.52
C LYS A 260 -8.14 -32.48 14.03
N PHE A 261 -6.88 -32.75 13.72
CA PHE A 261 -6.42 -34.13 13.58
C PHE A 261 -6.35 -34.72 14.98
N GLU A 262 -7.32 -35.56 15.34
CA GLU A 262 -7.19 -36.40 16.53
C GLU A 262 -5.94 -37.26 16.34
N LYS A 263 -5.00 -37.15 17.29
CA LYS A 263 -3.78 -37.95 17.33
C LYS A 263 -4.05 -39.32 17.93
#